data_AF-A0AAP0LFT5-F1
#
_entry.id   AF-A0AAP0LFT5-F1
#
_cell.length_a   1.000
_cell.length_b   1.000
_cell.length_c   1.000
_cell.angle_alpha   90.00
_cell.angle_beta   90.00
_cell.angle_gamma   90.00
#
_symmetry.space_group_name_H-M   'P 1'
#
loop_
_entity.id
_entity.type
_entity.pdbx_description
1 polymer ?
#
loop_
_entity_poly.entity_id
_entity_poly.type
_entity_poly.pdbx_seq_one_letter_code
_entity_poly.pdbx_strand_id
1 'polypeptide(L)'
;MVVVVIDSDDEESHETEQAKKKKKLCLRGGGGEGEGRWEGVSAEILSLVFVLVPADELLRTVPFVCRAWREAVAGPECWADIDIEKWCRRCNCPYRIDYAVRKLVRRSRGTCTRLSVYNLSDYAFAFVADWWVFLRMAEGILGILGKWACDVRFIKVLQIPMSAVTDKMVEKHAQSFSTLTFLDISYCLNITAKGIDIFGRCCKSLTHLRRNMPPPQWDENLRALSTKIDDAEAMTIADSMPGLCHLELCHGKFSDIGLTAILAKCKKLTNLNILGCWNVELNGTLEDMCAELESFKSPWFDEFEETDSSDAGEGAYSDSD
;
A
#
# COMPACT_ATOMS: atom_id res chain seq x y z
N MET A 1 14.64 16.40 -15.31
CA MET A 1 14.27 16.29 -13.88
C MET A 1 12.94 17.02 -13.69
N VAL A 2 11.82 16.35 -13.96
CA VAL A 2 10.49 16.98 -13.89
C VAL A 2 10.10 17.05 -12.41
N VAL A 3 10.20 18.24 -11.85
CA VAL A 3 9.61 18.59 -10.55
C VAL A 3 8.13 18.22 -10.63
N VAL A 4 7.69 17.33 -9.75
CA VAL A 4 6.28 17.09 -9.52
C VAL A 4 5.75 18.36 -8.87
N VAL A 5 5.34 19.31 -9.72
CA VAL A 5 4.60 20.50 -9.30
C VAL A 5 3.21 19.99 -8.97
N ILE A 6 3.05 19.57 -7.72
CA ILE A 6 1.74 19.53 -7.11
C ILE A 6 1.49 20.99 -6.73
N ASP A 7 0.83 21.73 -7.60
CA ASP A 7 0.66 23.19 -7.47
C ASP A 7 0.26 23.60 -6.04
N SER A 8 1.00 24.61 -5.59
CA SER A 8 0.68 25.53 -4.50
C SER A 8 -0.21 26.62 -5.11
N ASP A 9 -1.53 26.54 -4.89
CA ASP A 9 -2.42 27.66 -5.18
C ASP A 9 -2.69 28.39 -3.87
N ASP A 10 -1.91 29.43 -3.62
CA ASP A 10 -2.28 30.60 -2.80
C ASP A 10 -1.60 31.80 -3.46
N GLU A 11 -2.21 32.33 -4.53
CA GLU A 11 -1.91 33.67 -5.02
C GLU A 11 -3.18 34.31 -5.61
N GLU A 12 -3.81 35.12 -4.78
CA GLU A 12 -4.88 36.04 -5.15
C GLU A 12 -4.30 37.08 -6.13
N SER A 13 -4.73 37.06 -7.39
CA SER A 13 -4.35 38.09 -8.37
C SER A 13 -5.56 38.66 -9.10
N HIS A 14 -5.71 39.98 -8.97
CA HIS A 14 -6.74 40.78 -9.61
C HIS A 14 -6.52 40.84 -11.14
N GLU A 15 -7.37 40.16 -11.92
CA GLU A 15 -7.39 40.29 -13.39
C GLU A 15 -8.26 41.48 -13.85
N THR A 16 -7.69 42.33 -14.72
CA THR A 16 -8.33 43.54 -15.26
C THR A 16 -9.33 43.22 -16.39
N GLU A 17 -10.34 44.09 -16.53
CA GLU A 17 -11.54 43.95 -17.37
C GLU A 17 -11.28 43.75 -18.88
N GLN A 18 -10.06 44.08 -19.35
CA GLN A 18 -9.65 43.87 -20.74
C GLN A 18 -9.33 42.41 -21.08
N ALA A 19 -8.93 41.58 -20.11
CA ALA A 19 -8.71 40.14 -20.31
C ALA A 19 -10.03 39.38 -20.54
N LYS A 20 -11.13 39.85 -19.94
CA LYS A 20 -12.47 39.28 -20.12
C LYS A 20 -13.03 39.48 -21.53
N LYS A 21 -12.66 40.58 -22.22
CA LYS A 21 -13.10 40.85 -23.60
C LYS A 21 -12.40 39.98 -24.64
N LYS A 22 -11.12 39.63 -24.45
CA LYS A 22 -10.38 38.72 -25.34
C LYS A 22 -10.85 37.26 -25.23
N LYS A 23 -11.21 36.78 -24.03
CA LYS A 23 -11.79 35.43 -23.85
C LYS A 23 -13.17 35.26 -24.52
N LYS A 24 -13.95 36.34 -24.66
CA LYS A 24 -15.30 36.28 -25.26
C LYS A 24 -15.30 36.21 -26.79
N LEU A 25 -14.19 36.53 -27.45
CA LEU A 25 -14.11 36.56 -28.92
C LEU A 25 -13.68 35.21 -29.55
N CYS A 26 -13.18 34.25 -28.76
CA CYS A 26 -12.80 32.92 -29.25
C CYS A 26 -13.94 31.88 -29.21
N LEU A 27 -15.14 32.25 -28.76
CA LEU A 27 -16.29 31.34 -28.60
C LEU A 27 -17.23 31.29 -29.81
N ARG A 28 -16.80 31.70 -31.01
CA ARG A 28 -17.66 31.66 -32.19
C ARG A 28 -16.93 31.15 -33.43
N GLY A 29 -17.01 29.83 -33.63
CA GLY A 29 -16.67 29.11 -34.85
C GLY A 29 -16.29 27.67 -34.50
N GLY A 30 -16.81 26.61 -35.11
CA GLY A 30 -17.85 26.39 -36.10
C GLY A 30 -18.27 24.92 -35.98
N GLY A 31 -19.41 24.55 -36.56
CA GLY A 31 -19.94 23.19 -36.51
C GLY A 31 -19.02 22.16 -37.19
N GLY A 32 -18.97 20.97 -36.59
CA GLY A 32 -18.35 19.76 -37.11
C GLY A 32 -18.95 18.57 -36.35
N GLU A 33 -19.76 17.79 -37.04
CA GLU A 33 -20.42 16.57 -36.59
C GLU A 33 -19.41 15.44 -36.35
N GLY A 34 -19.67 14.58 -35.35
CA GLY A 34 -19.33 13.17 -35.47
C GLY A 34 -18.09 12.58 -34.78
N GLU A 35 -17.42 13.27 -33.84
CA GLU A 35 -16.43 12.62 -32.97
C GLU A 35 -16.85 12.79 -31.50
N GLY A 36 -17.03 11.68 -30.79
CA GLY A 36 -17.46 11.66 -29.39
C GLY A 36 -16.49 12.45 -28.52
N ARG A 37 -16.81 13.71 -28.23
CA ARG A 37 -15.98 14.56 -27.39
C ARG A 37 -16.03 14.01 -25.97
N TRP A 38 -14.90 13.48 -25.50
CA TRP A 38 -14.69 13.09 -24.10
C TRP A 38 -14.96 14.25 -23.11
N GLU A 39 -15.05 15.49 -23.59
CA GLU A 39 -15.51 16.67 -22.84
C GLU A 39 -16.99 16.61 -22.42
N GLY A 40 -17.82 15.83 -23.12
CA GLY A 40 -19.25 15.67 -22.83
C GLY A 40 -19.57 14.45 -21.96
N VAL A 41 -18.56 13.67 -21.57
CA VAL A 41 -18.74 12.50 -20.71
C VAL A 41 -18.93 12.96 -19.27
N SER A 42 -19.88 12.37 -18.54
CA SER A 42 -20.14 12.74 -17.15
C SER A 42 -18.93 12.41 -16.27
N ALA A 43 -18.75 13.19 -15.20
CA ALA A 43 -17.67 12.97 -14.23
C ALA A 43 -17.72 11.57 -13.60
N GLU A 44 -18.92 11.00 -13.48
CA GLU A 44 -19.14 9.63 -12.97
C GLU A 44 -18.60 8.55 -13.92
N ILE A 45 -18.78 8.71 -15.23
CA ILE A 45 -18.22 7.75 -16.19
C ILE A 45 -16.70 7.94 -16.29
N LEU A 46 -16.23 9.19 -16.25
CA LEU A 46 -14.80 9.48 -16.24
C LEU A 46 -14.11 8.88 -14.99
N SER A 47 -14.73 8.94 -13.81
CA SER A 47 -14.15 8.34 -12.61
C SER A 47 -14.02 6.82 -12.74
N LEU A 48 -14.97 6.13 -13.37
CA LEU A 48 -14.89 4.69 -13.64
C LEU A 48 -13.73 4.31 -14.57
N VAL A 49 -13.33 5.22 -15.47
CA VAL A 49 -12.14 5.02 -16.33
C VAL A 49 -10.87 5.37 -15.56
N PHE A 50 -10.88 6.47 -14.81
CA PHE A 50 -9.71 6.99 -14.11
C PHE A 50 -9.25 6.10 -12.96
N VAL A 51 -10.13 5.34 -12.32
CA VAL A 51 -9.74 4.33 -11.31
C VAL A 51 -8.88 3.20 -11.90
N LEU A 52 -8.84 3.03 -13.23
CA LEU A 52 -7.98 2.07 -13.91
C LEU A 52 -6.57 2.63 -14.17
N VAL A 53 -6.36 3.93 -14.02
CA VAL A 53 -5.08 4.61 -14.23
C VAL A 53 -4.32 4.65 -12.90
N PRO A 54 -3.03 4.29 -12.86
CA PRO A 54 -2.22 4.40 -11.64
C PRO A 54 -2.28 5.81 -11.05
N ALA A 55 -2.39 5.91 -9.72
CA ALA A 55 -2.60 7.18 -9.03
C ALA A 55 -1.50 8.22 -9.32
N ASP A 56 -0.26 7.78 -9.58
CA ASP A 56 0.84 8.68 -9.94
C ASP A 56 0.74 9.25 -11.36
N GLU A 57 0.23 8.46 -12.31
CA GLU A 57 -0.04 8.90 -13.68
C GLU A 57 -1.28 9.79 -13.72
N LEU A 58 -2.32 9.44 -12.96
CA LEU A 58 -3.56 10.19 -12.87
C LEU A 58 -3.32 11.66 -12.49
N LEU A 59 -2.39 11.94 -11.57
CA LEU A 59 -2.03 13.31 -11.21
C LEU A 59 -1.23 14.06 -12.28
N ARG A 60 -0.48 13.36 -13.12
CA ARG A 60 0.48 13.96 -14.05
C ARG A 60 -0.09 14.24 -15.43
N THR A 61 -1.09 13.47 -15.85
CA THR A 61 -1.59 13.51 -17.22
C THR A 61 -3.00 14.07 -17.29
N VAL A 62 -3.91 13.51 -16.49
CA VAL A 62 -5.35 13.72 -16.63
C VAL A 62 -5.81 15.18 -16.38
N PRO A 63 -5.31 15.91 -15.35
CA PRO A 63 -5.67 17.31 -15.11
C PRO A 63 -5.31 18.29 -16.24
N PHE A 64 -4.45 17.88 -17.17
CA PHE A 64 -3.94 18.70 -18.26
C PHE A 64 -4.60 18.42 -19.62
N VAL A 65 -5.50 17.42 -19.69
CA VAL A 65 -6.22 17.09 -20.93
C VAL A 65 -7.30 18.14 -21.22
N CYS A 66 -8.26 18.31 -20.31
CA CYS A 66 -9.29 19.33 -20.40
C CYS A 66 -9.86 19.67 -19.01
N ARG A 67 -10.72 20.69 -18.96
CA ARG A 67 -11.36 21.13 -17.70
C ARG A 67 -12.23 20.04 -17.08
N ALA A 68 -13.03 19.34 -17.89
CA ALA A 68 -13.92 18.27 -17.41
C ALA A 68 -13.14 17.14 -16.74
N TRP A 69 -12.00 16.74 -17.32
CA TRP A 69 -11.13 15.70 -16.78
C TRP A 69 -10.47 16.13 -15.47
N ARG A 70 -10.01 17.38 -15.40
CA ARG A 70 -9.49 17.98 -14.15
C ARG A 70 -10.53 17.97 -13.04
N GLU A 71 -11.77 18.36 -13.35
CA GLU A 71 -12.87 18.37 -12.38
C GLU A 71 -13.24 16.95 -11.93
N ALA A 72 -13.27 15.99 -12.86
CA ALA A 72 -13.53 14.59 -12.55
C ALA A 72 -12.44 13.96 -11.65
N VAL A 73 -11.16 14.18 -11.95
CA VAL A 73 -10.04 13.71 -11.10
C VAL A 73 -9.98 14.40 -9.74
N ALA A 74 -10.50 15.62 -9.63
CA ALA A 74 -10.62 16.29 -8.34
C ALA A 74 -11.69 15.64 -7.43
N GLY A 75 -12.59 14.84 -8.00
CA GLY A 75 -13.63 14.11 -7.29
C GLY A 75 -13.10 12.93 -6.44
N PRO A 76 -13.81 12.57 -5.35
CA PRO A 76 -13.36 11.54 -4.41
C PRO A 76 -13.34 10.13 -5.01
N GLU A 77 -14.24 9.83 -5.96
CA GLU A 77 -14.39 8.50 -6.58
C GLU A 77 -13.12 7.99 -7.25
N CYS A 78 -12.25 8.90 -7.74
CA CYS A 78 -10.98 8.53 -8.36
C CYS A 78 -9.91 8.09 -7.34
N TRP A 79 -10.16 8.24 -6.03
CA TRP A 79 -9.16 8.05 -4.97
C TRP A 79 -9.60 7.02 -3.93
N ALA A 80 -10.47 6.08 -4.33
CA ALA A 80 -10.83 4.93 -3.52
C ALA A 80 -9.67 3.93 -3.36
N ASP A 81 -8.77 3.86 -4.35
CA ASP A 81 -7.52 3.11 -4.33
C ASP A 81 -6.36 4.07 -4.61
N ILE A 82 -5.49 4.27 -3.61
CA ILE A 82 -4.32 5.13 -3.71
C ILE A 82 -3.08 4.25 -3.69
N ASP A 83 -2.55 3.94 -4.86
CA ASP A 83 -1.28 3.25 -5.03
C ASP A 83 -0.21 4.18 -5.61
N ILE A 84 0.69 4.64 -4.75
CA ILE A 84 1.82 5.49 -5.15
C ILE A 84 3.16 4.88 -4.76
N GLU A 85 3.22 3.58 -4.45
CA GLU A 85 4.43 2.93 -3.96
C GLU A 85 5.62 3.10 -4.93
N LYS A 86 5.39 2.84 -6.23
CA LYS A 86 6.40 3.00 -7.28
C LYS A 86 6.87 4.45 -7.42
N TRP A 87 5.98 5.42 -7.22
CA TRP A 87 6.34 6.83 -7.22
C TRP A 87 7.16 7.20 -5.99
N CYS A 88 6.78 6.71 -4.81
CA CYS A 88 7.52 6.92 -3.57
C CYS A 88 8.96 6.38 -3.66
N ARG A 89 9.16 5.18 -4.22
CA ARG A 89 10.48 4.59 -4.45
C ARG A 89 11.36 5.45 -5.37
N ARG A 90 10.79 6.01 -6.45
CA ARG A 90 11.50 6.94 -7.35
C ARG A 90 11.79 8.29 -6.70
N CYS A 91 10.84 8.81 -5.93
CA CYS A 91 10.98 10.11 -5.27
C CYS A 91 12.00 10.07 -4.13
N ASN A 92 12.04 8.94 -3.39
CA ASN A 92 12.91 8.66 -2.26
C ASN A 92 13.10 9.84 -1.30
N CYS A 93 12.00 10.55 -0.99
CA CYS A 93 12.02 11.75 -0.17
C CYS A 93 10.79 11.75 0.77
N PRO A 94 10.95 11.39 2.05
CA PRO A 94 9.83 11.22 2.99
C PRO A 94 8.93 12.46 3.07
N TYR A 95 9.49 13.67 3.08
CA TYR A 95 8.71 14.90 3.11
C TYR A 95 7.76 15.06 1.92
N ARG A 96 8.23 14.74 0.70
CA ARG A 96 7.40 14.80 -0.51
C ARG A 96 6.35 13.70 -0.52
N ILE A 97 6.70 12.52 -0.01
CA ILE A 97 5.79 11.39 0.14
C ILE A 97 4.66 11.76 1.10
N ASP A 98 4.99 12.25 2.29
CA ASP A 98 4.01 12.70 3.28
C ASP A 98 3.10 13.79 2.72
N TYR A 99 3.67 14.76 1.99
CA TYR A 99 2.87 15.80 1.34
C TYR A 99 1.89 15.23 0.32
N ALA A 100 2.35 14.32 -0.55
CA ALA A 100 1.51 13.67 -1.55
C ALA A 100 0.40 12.83 -0.91
N VAL A 101 0.74 11.97 0.06
CA VAL A 101 -0.22 11.14 0.80
C VAL A 101 -1.29 12.00 1.43
N ARG A 102 -0.91 13.07 2.15
CA ARG A 102 -1.88 13.97 2.75
C ARG A 102 -2.79 14.59 1.70
N LYS A 103 -2.26 15.11 0.58
CA LYS A 103 -3.09 15.73 -0.47
C LYS A 103 -4.08 14.73 -1.08
N LEU A 104 -3.64 13.50 -1.33
CA LEU A 104 -4.48 12.44 -1.91
C LEU A 104 -5.55 11.94 -0.94
N VAL A 105 -5.19 11.69 0.32
CA VAL A 105 -6.14 11.30 1.37
C VAL A 105 -7.19 12.39 1.58
N ARG A 106 -6.79 13.67 1.59
CA ARG A 106 -7.75 14.79 1.62
C ARG A 106 -8.72 14.76 0.43
N ARG A 107 -8.18 14.51 -0.77
CA ARG A 107 -8.96 14.48 -2.01
C ARG A 107 -9.96 13.32 -2.04
N SER A 108 -9.64 12.19 -1.41
CA SER A 108 -10.56 11.05 -1.30
C SER A 108 -11.82 11.37 -0.48
N ARG A 109 -11.82 12.42 0.36
CA ARG A 109 -12.96 12.77 1.24
C ARG A 109 -13.51 11.59 2.04
N GLY A 110 -12.64 10.67 2.46
CA GLY A 110 -13.04 9.49 3.25
C GLY A 110 -13.57 8.30 2.44
N THR A 111 -13.38 8.29 1.11
CA THR A 111 -13.71 7.14 0.25
C THR A 111 -12.54 6.17 0.05
N CYS A 112 -11.33 6.53 0.51
CA CYS A 112 -10.13 5.71 0.38
C CYS A 112 -10.26 4.37 1.13
N THR A 113 -10.25 3.27 0.37
CA THR A 113 -10.33 1.90 0.88
C THR A 113 -8.99 1.17 0.83
N ARG A 114 -8.11 1.54 -0.10
CA ARG A 114 -6.76 0.99 -0.23
C ARG A 114 -5.74 2.11 -0.29
N LEU A 115 -4.71 2.00 0.55
CA LEU A 115 -3.56 2.90 0.56
C LEU A 115 -2.27 2.07 0.47
N SER A 116 -1.50 2.27 -0.59
CA SER A 116 -0.20 1.66 -0.82
C SER A 116 0.88 2.72 -1.02
N VAL A 117 1.82 2.80 -0.08
CA VAL A 117 2.84 3.85 0.03
C VAL A 117 4.15 3.25 0.53
N TYR A 118 5.27 3.69 -0.02
CA TYR A 118 6.60 3.31 0.47
C TYR A 118 7.21 4.40 1.35
N ASN A 119 7.84 4.02 2.47
CA ASN A 119 8.60 4.93 3.34
C ASN A 119 7.76 6.09 3.91
N LEU A 120 6.61 5.75 4.51
CA LEU A 120 5.71 6.69 5.18
C LEU A 120 6.28 7.10 6.55
N SER A 121 6.16 8.38 6.92
CA SER A 121 6.55 8.85 8.26
C SER A 121 5.44 8.64 9.29
N ASP A 122 5.82 8.74 10.58
CA ASP A 122 4.87 8.83 11.71
C ASP A 122 3.82 9.94 11.51
N TYR A 123 4.22 11.08 10.96
CA TYR A 123 3.33 12.23 10.77
C TYR A 123 2.25 11.94 9.70
N ALA A 124 2.64 11.35 8.58
CA ALA A 124 1.69 10.99 7.55
C ALA A 124 0.81 9.80 7.96
N PHE A 125 1.35 8.84 8.71
CA PHE A 125 0.57 7.76 9.30
C PHE A 125 -0.53 8.29 10.25
N ALA A 126 -0.17 9.19 11.18
CA ALA A 126 -1.14 9.86 12.06
C ALA A 126 -2.20 10.61 11.26
N PHE A 127 -1.79 11.32 10.21
CA PHE A 127 -2.71 12.05 9.36
C PHE A 127 -3.72 11.11 8.69
N VAL A 128 -3.25 10.01 8.11
CA VAL A 128 -4.13 9.00 7.48
C VAL A 128 -5.14 8.47 8.50
N ALA A 129 -4.67 8.17 9.71
CA ALA A 129 -5.51 7.63 10.77
C ALA A 129 -6.54 8.63 11.33
N ASP A 130 -6.20 9.91 11.41
CA ASP A 130 -7.03 10.93 12.09
C ASP A 130 -7.86 11.79 11.11
N TRP A 131 -7.59 11.73 9.80
CA TRP A 131 -8.21 12.61 8.82
C TRP A 131 -9.75 12.59 8.87
N TRP A 132 -10.34 11.43 9.13
CA TRP A 132 -11.79 11.27 9.23
C TRP A 132 -12.40 11.91 10.49
N VAL A 133 -11.63 11.99 11.59
CA VAL A 133 -12.06 12.70 12.82
C VAL A 133 -12.17 14.19 12.54
N PHE A 134 -11.23 14.74 11.78
CA PHE A 134 -11.26 16.14 11.36
C PHE A 134 -12.46 16.44 10.46
N LEU A 135 -12.78 15.55 9.50
CA LEU A 135 -13.99 15.69 8.67
C LEU A 135 -15.27 15.72 9.52
N ARG A 136 -15.41 14.79 10.48
CA ARG A 136 -16.58 14.76 11.38
C ARG A 136 -16.73 16.02 12.24
N MET A 137 -15.61 16.55 12.75
CA MET A 137 -15.62 17.78 13.57
C MET A 137 -15.97 19.01 12.75
N ALA A 138 -15.41 19.15 11.54
CA ALA A 138 -15.72 20.28 10.66
C ALA A 138 -17.20 20.33 10.27
N GLU A 139 -17.81 19.18 9.99
CA GLU A 139 -19.24 19.09 9.65
C GLU A 139 -20.16 19.32 10.87
N GLY A 140 -19.74 18.85 12.06
CA GLY A 140 -20.44 19.12 13.31
C GLY A 140 -20.43 20.60 13.71
N ILE A 141 -19.34 21.32 13.44
CA ILE A 141 -19.21 22.78 13.71
C ILE A 141 -20.06 23.61 12.74
N LEU A 142 -20.22 23.16 11.50
CA LEU A 142 -21.03 23.85 10.48
C LEU A 142 -22.55 23.70 10.66
N GLY A 143 -23.01 22.95 11.67
CA GLY A 143 -24.44 22.78 11.95
C GLY A 143 -25.21 22.06 10.85
N ILE A 144 -24.51 21.36 9.94
CA ILE A 144 -25.13 20.54 8.89
C ILE A 144 -25.57 19.23 9.56
N LEU A 145 -26.66 19.29 10.33
CA LEU A 145 -27.42 18.14 10.84
C LEU A 145 -28.20 17.46 9.70
N GLY A 146 -27.52 17.18 8.59
CA GLY A 146 -28.11 16.70 7.35
C GLY A 146 -27.38 15.48 6.84
N LYS A 147 -27.73 14.29 7.38
CA LYS A 147 -27.74 13.02 6.64
C LYS A 147 -26.52 12.70 5.74
N TRP A 148 -25.30 12.76 6.29
CA TRP A 148 -24.10 12.14 5.68
C TRP A 148 -23.29 11.31 6.69
N ALA A 149 -23.93 10.81 7.74
CA ALA A 149 -23.27 10.05 8.80
C ALA A 149 -22.83 8.61 8.39
N CYS A 150 -22.99 8.18 7.14
CA CYS A 150 -23.13 6.73 6.89
C CYS A 150 -22.08 6.07 6.00
N ASP A 151 -21.29 6.78 5.18
CA ASP A 151 -20.46 6.11 4.15
C ASP A 151 -18.99 6.55 4.17
N VAL A 152 -18.42 6.81 5.35
CA VAL A 152 -16.95 6.83 5.46
C VAL A 152 -16.47 5.41 5.19
N ARG A 153 -15.95 5.17 3.99
CA ARG A 153 -15.31 3.91 3.65
C ARG A 153 -13.97 3.89 4.35
N PHE A 154 -13.88 3.09 5.39
CA PHE A 154 -12.66 2.92 6.14
C PHE A 154 -11.63 2.15 5.32
N ILE A 155 -10.35 2.41 5.58
CA ILE A 155 -9.24 1.72 4.93
C ILE A 155 -9.33 0.22 5.26
N LYS A 156 -9.41 -0.59 4.22
CA LYS A 156 -9.42 -2.07 4.29
C LYS A 156 -8.04 -2.64 3.96
N VAL A 157 -7.28 -1.95 3.12
CA VAL A 157 -5.95 -2.37 2.69
C VAL A 157 -4.96 -1.26 3.00
N LEU A 158 -3.99 -1.54 3.86
CA LEU A 158 -2.92 -0.61 4.22
C LEU A 158 -1.58 -1.28 3.93
N GLN A 159 -0.85 -0.74 2.98
CA GLN A 159 0.48 -1.19 2.61
C GLN A 159 1.46 -0.05 2.79
N ILE A 160 2.33 -0.19 3.77
CA ILE A 160 3.28 0.85 4.17
C ILE A 160 4.69 0.28 4.34
N PRO A 161 5.24 -0.46 3.36
CA PRO A 161 6.58 -1.04 3.48
C PRO A 161 7.68 0.02 3.69
N MET A 162 8.76 -0.35 4.39
CA MET A 162 9.91 0.51 4.73
C MET A 162 9.54 1.79 5.50
N SER A 163 8.35 1.85 6.10
CA SER A 163 7.89 3.05 6.79
C SER A 163 8.56 3.21 8.15
N ALA A 164 8.77 4.47 8.55
CA ALA A 164 9.39 4.82 9.82
C ALA A 164 8.43 4.70 11.02
N VAL A 165 7.23 4.15 10.79
CA VAL A 165 6.14 4.07 11.77
C VAL A 165 6.59 3.37 13.04
N THR A 166 6.37 3.99 14.20
CA THR A 166 6.77 3.46 15.51
C THR A 166 5.61 2.80 16.25
N ASP A 167 5.92 1.87 17.19
CA ASP A 167 4.92 1.28 18.08
C ASP A 167 4.04 2.32 18.80
N LYS A 168 4.63 3.47 19.18
CA LYS A 168 3.90 4.57 19.84
C LYS A 168 2.82 5.16 18.93
N MET A 169 3.12 5.29 17.64
CA MET A 169 2.15 5.77 16.67
C MET A 169 1.08 4.73 16.38
N VAL A 170 1.46 3.46 16.32
CA VAL A 170 0.49 2.35 16.23
C VAL A 170 -0.44 2.36 17.45
N GLU A 171 0.08 2.45 18.66
CA GLU A 171 -0.69 2.52 19.91
C GLU A 171 -1.75 3.63 19.88
N LYS A 172 -1.35 4.81 19.41
CA LYS A 172 -2.21 5.98 19.39
C LYS A 172 -3.30 5.91 18.30
N HIS A 173 -3.02 5.29 17.15
CA HIS A 173 -3.83 5.45 15.94
C HIS A 173 -4.39 4.15 15.35
N ALA A 174 -3.97 2.97 15.82
CA ALA A 174 -4.41 1.67 15.27
C ALA A 174 -5.93 1.48 15.30
N GLN A 175 -6.62 2.06 16.28
CA GLN A 175 -8.09 1.97 16.41
C GLN A 175 -8.83 2.55 15.19
N SER A 176 -8.24 3.53 14.50
CA SER A 176 -8.79 4.10 13.26
C SER A 176 -8.81 3.12 12.09
N PHE A 177 -8.04 2.02 12.17
CA PHE A 177 -7.95 0.98 11.16
C PHE A 177 -8.73 -0.29 11.53
N SER A 178 -9.78 -0.19 12.36
CA SER A 178 -10.55 -1.37 12.84
C SER A 178 -11.18 -2.25 11.74
N THR A 179 -11.38 -1.71 10.54
CA THR A 179 -11.91 -2.42 9.36
C THR A 179 -10.84 -3.07 8.48
N LEU A 180 -9.57 -2.97 8.87
CA LEU A 180 -8.46 -3.43 8.06
C LEU A 180 -8.53 -4.94 7.85
N THR A 181 -8.46 -5.37 6.59
CA THR A 181 -8.45 -6.78 6.19
C THR A 181 -7.07 -7.21 5.67
N PHE A 182 -6.28 -6.26 5.17
CA PHE A 182 -4.93 -6.50 4.67
C PHE A 182 -3.97 -5.44 5.23
N LEU A 183 -2.89 -5.91 5.88
CA LEU A 183 -1.82 -5.07 6.42
C LEU A 183 -0.47 -5.53 5.85
N ASP A 184 0.27 -4.60 5.26
CA ASP A 184 1.67 -4.80 4.89
C ASP A 184 2.55 -3.76 5.58
N ILE A 185 3.36 -4.25 6.52
CA ILE A 185 4.34 -3.52 7.32
C ILE A 185 5.74 -4.11 7.12
N SER A 186 5.98 -4.64 5.93
CA SER A 186 7.27 -5.21 5.56
C SER A 186 8.39 -4.18 5.69
N TYR A 187 9.52 -4.58 6.25
CA TYR A 187 10.70 -3.75 6.46
C TYR A 187 10.48 -2.53 7.39
N CYS A 188 9.38 -2.47 8.15
CA CYS A 188 9.16 -1.44 9.17
C CYS A 188 9.93 -1.78 10.46
N LEU A 189 11.18 -1.37 10.56
CA LEU A 189 12.08 -1.76 11.67
C LEU A 189 11.68 -1.18 13.04
N ASN A 190 10.87 -0.12 13.05
CA ASN A 190 10.42 0.57 14.27
C ASN A 190 9.10 0.03 14.83
N ILE A 191 8.47 -0.92 14.11
CA ILE A 191 7.32 -1.69 14.59
C ILE A 191 7.89 -2.98 15.17
N THR A 192 7.63 -3.24 16.45
CA THR A 192 8.04 -4.47 17.13
C THR A 192 6.83 -5.37 17.39
N ALA A 193 7.03 -6.49 18.10
CA ALA A 193 5.95 -7.32 18.63
C ALA A 193 4.85 -6.49 19.32
N LYS A 194 5.19 -5.39 20.00
CA LYS A 194 4.18 -4.51 20.65
C LYS A 194 3.24 -3.86 19.64
N GLY A 195 3.77 -3.27 18.56
CA GLY A 195 2.94 -2.68 17.51
C GLY A 195 2.10 -3.72 16.78
N ILE A 196 2.65 -4.91 16.55
CA ILE A 196 1.93 -6.03 15.94
C ILE A 196 0.77 -6.47 16.84
N ASP A 197 0.98 -6.62 18.16
CA ASP A 197 -0.06 -6.93 19.14
C ASP A 197 -1.20 -5.90 19.09
N ILE A 198 -0.85 -4.61 19.05
CA ILE A 198 -1.84 -3.52 18.98
C ILE A 198 -2.66 -3.63 17.68
N PHE A 199 -2.03 -3.84 16.53
CA PHE A 199 -2.76 -4.07 15.28
C PHE A 199 -3.70 -5.27 15.39
N GLY A 200 -3.25 -6.39 15.97
CA GLY A 200 -4.08 -7.59 16.15
C GLY A 200 -5.25 -7.38 17.12
N ARG A 201 -5.06 -6.54 18.15
CA ARG A 201 -6.13 -6.15 19.08
C ARG A 201 -7.13 -5.18 18.47
N CYS A 202 -6.70 -4.21 17.68
CA CYS A 202 -7.57 -3.19 17.09
C CYS A 202 -8.25 -3.66 15.78
N CYS A 203 -7.57 -4.44 14.94
CA CYS A 203 -8.02 -4.80 13.59
C CYS A 203 -8.56 -6.23 13.54
N LYS A 204 -9.75 -6.46 14.11
CA LYS A 204 -10.34 -7.82 14.22
C LYS A 204 -10.78 -8.44 12.90
N SER A 205 -10.86 -7.65 11.84
CA SER A 205 -11.17 -8.12 10.48
C SER A 205 -9.92 -8.51 9.68
N LEU A 206 -8.72 -8.44 10.27
CA LEU A 206 -7.47 -8.70 9.58
C LEU A 206 -7.35 -10.16 9.17
N THR A 207 -7.24 -10.40 7.86
CA THR A 207 -7.11 -11.74 7.29
C THR A 207 -5.77 -11.94 6.59
N HIS A 208 -5.10 -10.86 6.19
CA HIS A 208 -3.81 -10.89 5.50
C HIS A 208 -2.79 -10.00 6.22
N LEU A 209 -1.65 -10.58 6.61
CA LEU A 209 -0.53 -9.85 7.18
C LEU A 209 0.75 -10.13 6.39
N ARG A 210 1.42 -9.07 5.95
CA ARG A 210 2.79 -9.10 5.44
C ARG A 210 3.73 -8.37 6.38
N ARG A 211 4.69 -9.11 6.92
CA ARG A 211 5.69 -8.64 7.86
C ARG A 211 7.05 -9.28 7.51
N ASN A 212 7.55 -8.93 6.33
CA ASN A 212 8.87 -9.35 5.88
C ASN A 212 9.97 -8.50 6.50
N MET A 213 11.12 -9.09 6.79
CA MET A 213 12.31 -8.41 7.29
C MET A 213 13.39 -8.32 6.21
N PRO A 214 14.34 -7.37 6.31
CA PRO A 214 15.53 -7.40 5.47
C PRO A 214 16.25 -8.75 5.59
N PRO A 215 16.72 -9.34 4.47
CA PRO A 215 17.63 -10.46 4.56
C PRO A 215 18.78 -10.13 5.51
N PRO A 216 19.22 -11.07 6.36
CA PRO A 216 20.40 -10.86 7.18
C PRO A 216 21.57 -10.43 6.29
N GLN A 217 22.31 -9.41 6.71
CA GLN A 217 23.53 -9.04 6.00
C GLN A 217 24.53 -10.20 6.13
N TRP A 218 24.91 -10.80 5.00
CA TRP A 218 25.99 -11.78 4.92
C TRP A 218 27.31 -11.02 5.10
N ASP A 219 27.86 -11.01 6.32
CA ASP A 219 29.25 -10.67 6.53
C ASP A 219 30.06 -11.97 6.55
N GLU A 220 30.91 -12.18 5.54
CA GLU A 220 31.76 -13.37 5.39
C GLU A 220 32.70 -13.59 6.59
N ASN A 221 33.00 -12.55 7.39
CA ASN A 221 33.87 -12.66 8.56
C ASN A 221 33.16 -13.03 9.85
N LEU A 222 31.83 -13.00 9.87
CA LEU A 222 30.99 -13.32 11.03
C LEU A 222 29.95 -14.32 10.55
N ARG A 223 30.24 -15.63 10.67
CA ARG A 223 29.24 -16.72 10.57
C ARG A 223 27.89 -16.17 11.02
N ALA A 224 27.00 -15.94 10.05
CA ALA A 224 25.74 -15.20 10.14
C ALA A 224 25.57 -14.51 11.49
N LEU A 225 25.83 -13.19 11.60
CA LEU A 225 25.53 -12.36 12.79
C LEU A 225 24.35 -13.00 13.52
N SER A 226 24.63 -13.76 14.60
CA SER A 226 23.67 -14.76 15.08
C SER A 226 22.41 -13.98 15.42
N THR A 227 21.41 -14.05 14.56
CA THR A 227 20.19 -13.29 14.78
C THR A 227 19.48 -14.06 15.85
N LYS A 228 19.76 -13.68 17.09
CA LYS A 228 19.16 -14.23 18.31
C LYS A 228 17.71 -14.59 17.98
N ILE A 229 17.39 -15.88 18.12
CA ILE A 229 16.04 -16.39 17.91
C ILE A 229 15.09 -15.51 18.73
N ASP A 230 14.05 -15.02 18.08
CA ASP A 230 13.03 -14.19 18.72
C ASP A 230 11.64 -14.64 18.26
N ASP A 231 11.03 -15.49 19.09
CA ASP A 231 9.66 -15.97 18.89
C ASP A 231 8.60 -14.95 19.34
N ALA A 232 8.98 -13.79 19.90
CA ALA A 232 8.02 -12.85 20.46
C ALA A 232 7.03 -12.29 19.42
N GLU A 233 7.49 -11.96 18.21
CA GLU A 233 6.61 -11.52 17.13
C GLU A 233 5.64 -12.63 16.69
N ALA A 234 6.15 -13.85 16.48
CA ALA A 234 5.34 -15.00 16.06
C ALA A 234 4.28 -15.37 17.11
N MET A 235 4.66 -15.41 18.38
CA MET A 235 3.75 -15.64 19.51
C MET A 235 2.66 -14.57 19.58
N THR A 236 3.04 -13.31 19.40
CA THR A 236 2.11 -12.19 19.39
C THR A 236 1.08 -12.31 18.27
N ILE A 237 1.51 -12.68 17.06
CA ILE A 237 0.61 -12.89 15.92
C ILE A 237 -0.36 -14.03 16.26
N ALA A 238 0.15 -15.14 16.78
CA ALA A 238 -0.66 -16.29 17.17
C ALA A 238 -1.72 -15.95 18.23
N ASP A 239 -1.38 -15.09 19.20
CA ASP A 239 -2.29 -14.68 20.29
C ASP A 239 -3.31 -13.63 19.86
N SER A 240 -2.91 -12.65 19.06
CA SER A 240 -3.72 -11.46 18.78
C SER A 240 -4.53 -11.59 17.48
N MET A 241 -4.13 -12.46 16.54
CA MET A 241 -4.68 -12.55 15.18
C MET A 241 -5.12 -13.97 14.75
N PRO A 242 -5.97 -14.69 15.52
CA PRO A 242 -6.38 -16.06 15.18
C PRO A 242 -7.23 -16.17 13.90
N GLY A 243 -7.67 -15.05 13.34
CA GLY A 243 -8.48 -14.96 12.13
C GLY A 243 -7.69 -14.87 10.80
N LEU A 244 -6.36 -14.89 10.84
CA LEU A 244 -5.53 -14.81 9.64
C LEU A 244 -5.76 -15.98 8.69
N CYS A 245 -5.88 -15.65 7.40
CA CYS A 245 -5.92 -16.59 6.27
C CYS A 245 -4.58 -16.62 5.52
N HIS A 246 -3.90 -15.47 5.46
CA HIS A 246 -2.67 -15.28 4.70
C HIS A 246 -1.61 -14.62 5.58
N LEU A 247 -0.44 -15.24 5.69
CA LEU A 247 0.66 -14.73 6.49
C LEU A 247 1.99 -14.81 5.72
N GLU A 248 2.69 -13.68 5.66
CA GLU A 248 4.03 -13.57 5.08
C GLU A 248 4.99 -13.02 6.14
N LEU A 249 6.01 -13.81 6.48
CA LEU A 249 7.01 -13.50 7.50
C LEU A 249 8.44 -13.75 6.98
N CYS A 250 8.72 -13.41 5.73
CA CYS A 250 10.02 -13.70 5.11
C CYS A 250 11.18 -13.08 5.90
N HIS A 251 12.28 -13.81 6.02
CA HIS A 251 13.47 -13.43 6.79
C HIS A 251 13.20 -13.14 8.28
N GLY A 252 12.12 -13.70 8.82
CA GLY A 252 11.81 -13.66 10.24
C GLY A 252 12.85 -14.40 11.08
N LYS A 253 12.97 -14.01 12.36
CA LYS A 253 13.97 -14.55 13.30
C LYS A 253 13.38 -15.59 14.28
N PHE A 254 12.16 -16.03 14.05
CA PHE A 254 11.46 -16.99 14.91
C PHE A 254 11.90 -18.44 14.59
N SER A 255 11.64 -19.34 15.53
CA SER A 255 11.93 -20.77 15.44
C SER A 255 10.67 -21.61 15.20
N ASP A 256 10.83 -22.92 15.16
CA ASP A 256 9.73 -23.90 15.16
C ASP A 256 8.72 -23.66 16.29
N ILE A 257 9.16 -23.12 17.44
CA ILE A 257 8.29 -22.79 18.58
C ILE A 257 7.30 -21.68 18.19
N GLY A 258 7.78 -20.60 17.58
CA GLY A 258 6.95 -19.51 17.08
C GLY A 258 6.01 -19.95 15.97
N LEU A 259 6.51 -20.75 15.02
CA LEU A 259 5.71 -21.26 13.91
C LEU A 259 4.58 -22.20 14.39
N THR A 260 4.91 -23.12 15.29
CA THR A 260 3.94 -24.04 15.90
C THR A 260 2.83 -23.26 16.59
N ALA A 261 3.15 -22.18 17.31
CA ALA A 261 2.14 -21.35 17.96
C ALA A 261 1.17 -20.72 16.94
N ILE A 262 1.70 -20.20 15.82
CA ILE A 262 0.89 -19.63 14.73
C ILE A 262 -0.05 -20.70 14.16
N LEU A 263 0.45 -21.86 13.76
CA LEU A 263 -0.37 -22.94 13.18
C LEU A 263 -1.35 -23.54 14.20
N ALA A 264 -1.01 -23.52 15.49
CA ALA A 264 -1.88 -23.96 16.56
C ALA A 264 -3.07 -23.00 16.78
N LYS A 265 -2.90 -21.69 16.64
CA LYS A 265 -3.93 -20.69 16.99
C LYS A 265 -4.64 -20.08 15.76
N CYS A 266 -3.95 -19.91 14.65
CA CYS A 266 -4.50 -19.35 13.41
C CYS A 266 -5.13 -20.45 12.53
N LYS A 267 -6.25 -21.02 12.99
CA LYS A 267 -6.89 -22.18 12.33
C LYS A 267 -7.49 -21.92 10.94
N LYS A 268 -7.57 -20.65 10.53
CA LYS A 268 -8.04 -20.25 9.20
C LYS A 268 -6.90 -20.03 8.19
N LEU A 269 -5.65 -20.23 8.61
CA LEU A 269 -4.49 -19.98 7.78
C LEU A 269 -4.47 -21.01 6.64
N THR A 270 -4.49 -20.51 5.41
CA THR A 270 -4.43 -21.30 4.18
C THR A 270 -3.14 -21.04 3.42
N ASN A 271 -2.55 -19.84 3.61
CA ASN A 271 -1.35 -19.44 2.89
C ASN A 271 -0.30 -18.93 3.88
N LEU A 272 0.89 -19.53 3.83
CA LEU A 272 2.02 -19.18 4.67
C LEU A 272 3.26 -19.06 3.80
N ASN A 273 3.97 -17.95 3.93
CA ASN A 273 5.28 -17.77 3.31
C ASN A 273 6.29 -17.32 4.37
N ILE A 274 7.29 -18.17 4.59
CA ILE A 274 8.35 -17.98 5.59
C ILE A 274 9.74 -18.05 4.94
N LEU A 275 9.83 -17.72 3.64
CA LEU A 275 11.08 -17.74 2.90
C LEU A 275 12.19 -16.98 3.63
N GLY A 276 13.35 -17.60 3.77
CA GLY A 276 14.52 -17.02 4.43
C GLY A 276 14.46 -17.00 5.97
N CYS A 277 13.48 -17.67 6.59
CA CYS A 277 13.44 -17.88 8.05
C CYS A 277 14.41 -18.98 8.49
N TRP A 278 15.72 -18.72 8.45
CA TRP A 278 16.76 -19.74 8.65
C TRP A 278 16.80 -20.41 10.04
N ASN A 279 16.04 -19.90 11.01
CA ASN A 279 15.91 -20.48 12.36
C ASN A 279 14.78 -21.51 12.47
N VAL A 280 14.02 -21.73 11.39
CA VAL A 280 12.94 -22.73 11.31
C VAL A 280 13.51 -23.98 10.64
N GLU A 281 13.42 -25.12 11.32
CA GLU A 281 13.95 -26.41 10.85
C GLU A 281 12.87 -27.27 10.18
N LEU A 282 11.59 -27.06 10.50
CA LEU A 282 10.44 -27.85 10.01
C LEU A 282 10.61 -29.36 10.24
N ASN A 283 10.85 -29.79 11.48
CA ASN A 283 10.98 -31.21 11.77
C ASN A 283 9.65 -31.85 12.22
N GLY A 284 9.36 -33.07 11.72
CA GLY A 284 8.28 -33.92 12.20
C GLY A 284 6.89 -33.32 11.99
N THR A 285 6.09 -33.23 13.05
CA THR A 285 4.68 -32.79 12.96
C THR A 285 4.50 -31.39 12.39
N LEU A 286 5.52 -30.54 12.49
CA LEU A 286 5.46 -29.18 11.98
C LEU A 286 5.45 -29.14 10.44
N GLU A 287 6.21 -30.03 9.82
CA GLU A 287 6.24 -30.22 8.37
C GLU A 287 4.87 -30.67 7.85
N ASP A 288 4.26 -31.66 8.51
CA ASP A 288 2.92 -32.16 8.20
C ASP A 288 1.88 -31.03 8.27
N MET A 289 1.91 -30.21 9.34
CA MET A 289 1.00 -29.08 9.51
C MET A 289 1.17 -28.01 8.41
N CYS A 290 2.40 -27.79 7.94
CA CYS A 290 2.66 -26.87 6.84
C CYS A 290 2.21 -27.44 5.49
N ALA A 291 2.32 -28.75 5.28
CA ALA A 291 1.89 -29.44 4.07
C ALA A 291 0.36 -29.47 3.89
N GLU A 292 -0.41 -29.33 4.97
CA GLU A 292 -1.88 -29.22 4.93
C GLU A 292 -2.37 -27.84 4.43
N LEU A 293 -1.50 -26.83 4.35
CA LEU A 293 -1.86 -25.50 3.85
C LEU A 293 -2.07 -25.52 2.33
N GLU A 294 -3.02 -24.72 1.84
CA GLU A 294 -3.28 -24.58 0.40
C GLU A 294 -2.06 -24.03 -0.37
N SER A 295 -1.26 -23.19 0.29
CA SER A 295 -0.03 -22.63 -0.29
C SER A 295 0.99 -22.40 0.80
N PHE A 296 2.09 -23.15 0.75
CA PHE A 296 3.21 -22.99 1.67
C PHE A 296 4.50 -22.66 0.91
N LYS A 297 5.23 -21.63 1.34
CA LYS A 297 6.61 -21.37 0.91
C LYS A 297 7.54 -21.61 2.07
N SER A 298 8.42 -22.60 1.90
CA SER A 298 9.37 -23.05 2.93
C SER A 298 10.42 -21.98 3.25
N PRO A 299 11.18 -22.12 4.36
CA PRO A 299 12.26 -21.22 4.73
C PRO A 299 13.43 -21.19 3.76
N TRP A 300 13.56 -22.19 2.90
CA TRP A 300 14.71 -22.35 2.01
C TRP A 300 14.35 -21.87 0.61
N PHE A 301 15.36 -21.44 -0.15
CA PHE A 301 15.17 -21.24 -1.58
C PHE A 301 15.07 -22.62 -2.22
N ASP A 302 14.04 -22.83 -3.04
CA ASP A 302 14.02 -23.98 -3.94
C ASP A 302 15.17 -23.77 -4.94
N GLU A 303 16.35 -24.32 -4.64
CA GLU A 303 17.31 -24.64 -5.67
C GLU A 303 16.58 -25.59 -6.63
N PHE A 304 16.65 -25.34 -7.95
CA PHE A 304 16.00 -26.11 -9.02
C PHE A 304 14.56 -25.72 -9.41
N GLU A 305 14.37 -24.52 -9.96
CA GLU A 305 13.66 -24.44 -11.26
C GLU A 305 14.71 -24.65 -12.37
N GLU A 306 15.04 -25.91 -12.66
CA GLU A 306 15.70 -26.27 -13.91
C GLU A 306 14.80 -25.79 -15.05
N THR A 307 15.25 -24.76 -15.76
CA THR A 307 14.61 -24.29 -16.97
C THR A 307 14.84 -25.34 -18.04
N ASP A 308 13.82 -26.14 -18.26
CA ASP A 308 13.72 -27.07 -19.37
C ASP A 308 13.67 -26.28 -20.70
N SER A 309 14.83 -26.09 -21.35
CA SER A 309 14.99 -25.78 -22.78
C SER A 309 16.49 -25.69 -23.09
N SER A 310 17.08 -26.33 -24.09
CA SER A 310 16.56 -27.03 -25.25
C SER A 310 17.64 -27.97 -25.79
N ASP A 311 17.22 -29.16 -26.16
CA ASP A 311 17.87 -29.95 -27.21
C ASP A 311 18.12 -29.07 -28.45
N ALA A 312 19.39 -28.89 -28.80
CA ALA A 312 19.83 -28.37 -30.08
C ALA A 312 21.15 -29.05 -30.46
N GLY A 313 21.01 -30.25 -31.02
CA GLY A 313 21.52 -30.56 -32.36
C GLY A 313 22.96 -30.20 -32.68
N GLU A 314 23.76 -31.25 -32.88
CA GLU A 314 24.88 -31.40 -33.79
C GLU A 314 25.32 -30.17 -34.61
N GLY A 315 26.61 -29.82 -34.48
CA GLY A 315 27.29 -28.90 -35.37
C GLY A 315 28.80 -29.09 -35.29
N ALA A 316 29.30 -30.12 -35.97
CA ALA A 316 30.72 -30.32 -36.22
C ALA A 316 31.32 -29.09 -36.92
N TYR A 317 32.44 -28.56 -36.41
CA TYR A 317 33.37 -27.77 -37.21
C TYR A 317 34.80 -28.24 -36.95
N SER A 318 35.42 -28.57 -38.08
CA SER A 318 36.73 -29.15 -38.31
C SER A 318 37.89 -28.19 -38.11
N ASP A 319 39.04 -28.77 -37.78
CA ASP A 319 40.40 -28.25 -37.93
C ASP A 319 40.65 -27.53 -39.27
N SER A 320 41.37 -26.40 -39.19
CA SER A 320 42.35 -25.78 -40.12
C SER A 320 42.76 -24.45 -39.44
N ASP A 321 44.00 -24.06 -39.14
CA ASP A 321 45.36 -24.40 -39.57
C ASP A 321 46.33 -24.30 -38.37
#